data_AF-A0A832HVW4-F1
#
_entry.id   AF-A0A832HVW4-F1
#
_cell.length_a   1.000
_cell.length_b   1.000
_cell.length_c   1.000
_cell.angle_alpha   90.00
_cell.angle_beta   90.00
_cell.angle_gamma   90.00
#
_symmetry.space_group_name_H-M   'P 1'
#
loop_
_entity.id
_entity.type
_entity.pdbx_description
1 polymer ?
#
loop_
_entity_poly.entity_id
_entity_poly.type
_entity_poly.pdbx_seq_one_letter_code
_entity_poly.pdbx_strand_id
1 'polypeptide(L)'
;MAARMSFTPAVYEHAARFVGRSPWEVSRNAELLYEAHRRAYLEYRHSPVVAGIDIYNLEAEAYGARITIPEGNGIPAIHEPLVQQIEDALDIPPFDPAWAGRIPMAIAVGQRLKKEFPDADIRLPVAGPFSIAFNLRGINGLCEDVLLKPEIVARWLMRLAENQANFCRAIVAAGLDVAFFESAAAPPLLSPRQFREV
;
A
#
# COMPACT_ATOMS: atom_id res chain seq x y z
N MET A 1 39.91 -6.67 -2.15
CA MET A 1 38.96 -5.74 -2.79
C MET A 1 37.96 -5.31 -1.73
N ALA A 2 37.78 -4.01 -1.49
CA ALA A 2 36.71 -3.54 -0.61
C ALA A 2 35.35 -3.90 -1.24
N ALA A 3 34.43 -4.42 -0.44
CA ALA A 3 33.09 -4.73 -0.90
C ALA A 3 32.43 -3.44 -1.42
N ARG A 4 32.01 -3.43 -2.70
CA ARG A 4 31.22 -2.32 -3.24
C ARG A 4 29.90 -2.26 -2.48
N MET A 5 29.53 -1.08 -1.99
CA MET A 5 28.25 -0.85 -1.35
C MET A 5 27.13 -1.15 -2.35
N SER A 6 26.18 -2.00 -1.96
CA SER A 6 24.95 -2.22 -2.73
C SER A 6 24.10 -0.96 -2.62
N PHE A 7 23.72 -0.38 -3.76
CA PHE A 7 22.74 0.70 -3.83
C PHE A 7 21.57 0.21 -4.65
N THR A 8 20.36 0.53 -4.21
CA THR A 8 19.16 0.26 -4.97
C THR A 8 18.15 1.38 -4.77
N PRO A 9 17.66 2.02 -5.84
CA PRO A 9 16.61 3.00 -5.71
C PRO A 9 15.26 2.33 -5.43
N ALA A 10 14.48 2.91 -4.53
CA ALA A 10 13.06 2.59 -4.41
C ALA A 10 12.30 3.30 -5.53
N VAL A 11 11.65 2.54 -6.41
CA VAL A 11 10.95 3.07 -7.59
C VAL A 11 9.47 2.70 -7.50
N TYR A 12 8.67 3.66 -7.04
CA TYR A 12 7.22 3.53 -6.88
C TYR A 12 6.50 4.35 -7.96
N GLU A 13 5.97 5.53 -7.62
CA GLU A 13 5.28 6.45 -8.55
C GLU A 13 6.16 6.85 -9.75
N HIS A 14 7.48 6.93 -9.54
CA HIS A 14 8.45 7.27 -10.59
C HIS A 14 8.42 6.28 -11.76
N ALA A 15 7.97 5.04 -11.57
CA ALA A 15 7.79 4.08 -12.66
C ALA A 15 6.90 4.65 -13.79
N ALA A 16 5.91 5.49 -13.46
CA ALA A 16 5.00 6.10 -14.43
C ALA A 16 5.71 6.94 -15.50
N ARG A 17 6.88 7.51 -15.16
CA ARG A 17 7.73 8.26 -16.11
C ARG A 17 8.09 7.41 -17.33
N PHE A 18 8.32 6.11 -17.17
CA PHE A 18 8.78 5.24 -18.24
C PHE A 18 7.73 4.94 -19.31
N VAL A 19 6.46 5.26 -19.04
CA VAL A 19 5.36 5.15 -20.00
C VAL A 19 4.79 6.52 -20.41
N GLY A 20 5.35 7.62 -19.90
CA GLY A 20 4.93 8.98 -20.25
C GLY A 20 3.50 9.32 -19.80
N ARG A 21 3.06 8.74 -18.68
CA ARG A 21 1.70 8.91 -18.13
C ARG A 21 1.77 9.35 -16.67
N SER A 22 0.67 9.88 -16.14
CA SER A 22 0.63 10.30 -14.74
C SER A 22 0.55 9.08 -13.79
N PRO A 23 0.98 9.21 -12.52
CA PRO A 23 0.78 8.15 -11.51
C PRO A 23 -0.68 7.70 -11.40
N TRP A 24 -1.63 8.63 -11.55
CA TRP A 24 -3.07 8.30 -11.57
C TRP A 24 -3.42 7.36 -12.73
N GLU A 25 -3.03 7.68 -13.96
CA GLU A 25 -3.38 6.87 -15.13
C GLU A 25 -2.75 5.47 -15.05
N VAL A 26 -1.49 5.39 -14.62
CA VAL A 26 -0.74 4.14 -14.54
C VAL A 26 -1.29 3.24 -13.43
N SER A 27 -1.60 3.79 -12.26
CA SER A 27 -2.12 3.02 -11.13
C SER A 27 -3.50 2.40 -11.36
N ARG A 28 -4.24 2.79 -12.40
CA ARG A 28 -5.60 2.31 -12.73
C ARG A 28 -5.66 1.43 -13.98
N ASN A 29 -4.52 1.13 -14.60
CA ASN A 29 -4.47 0.33 -15.82
C ASN A 29 -3.38 -0.75 -15.73
N ALA A 30 -3.77 -2.01 -15.84
CA ALA A 30 -2.87 -3.15 -15.71
C ALA A 30 -1.69 -3.12 -16.70
N GLU A 31 -1.94 -2.75 -17.96
CA GLU A 31 -0.91 -2.71 -18.99
C GLU A 31 0.09 -1.59 -18.73
N LEU A 32 -0.40 -0.41 -18.35
CA LEU A 32 0.47 0.71 -18.00
C LEU A 32 1.31 0.42 -16.77
N LEU A 33 0.71 -0.15 -15.72
CA LEU A 33 1.43 -0.49 -14.48
C LEU A 33 2.52 -1.52 -14.73
N TYR A 34 2.20 -2.56 -15.50
CA TYR A 34 3.17 -3.56 -15.92
C TYR A 34 4.31 -2.95 -16.74
N GLU A 35 4.01 -2.20 -17.80
CA GLU A 35 5.04 -1.65 -18.69
C GLU A 35 5.91 -0.61 -17.99
N ALA A 36 5.34 0.18 -17.08
CA ALA A 36 6.05 1.13 -16.24
C ALA A 36 7.12 0.44 -15.37
N HIS A 37 6.73 -0.57 -14.60
CA HIS A 37 7.64 -1.31 -13.72
C HIS A 37 8.64 -2.17 -14.50
N ARG A 38 8.21 -2.77 -15.61
CA ARG A 38 9.07 -3.50 -16.54
C ARG A 38 10.21 -2.62 -17.06
N ARG A 39 9.90 -1.43 -17.59
CA ARG A 39 10.91 -0.50 -18.11
C ARG A 39 11.81 0.04 -17.02
N ALA A 40 11.26 0.38 -15.86
CA ALA A 40 12.04 0.82 -14.70
C ALA A 40 13.02 -0.26 -14.23
N TYR A 41 12.60 -1.53 -14.23
CA TYR A 41 13.49 -2.65 -13.90
C TYR A 41 14.57 -2.87 -14.96
N LEU A 42 14.24 -2.80 -16.25
CA LEU A 42 15.22 -2.93 -17.33
C LEU A 42 16.29 -1.84 -17.29
N GLU A 43 15.91 -0.61 -16.93
CA GLU A 43 16.80 0.53 -16.80
C GLU A 43 17.67 0.44 -15.54
N TYR A 44 17.06 0.27 -14.36
CA TYR A 44 17.77 0.43 -13.09
C TYR A 44 18.23 -0.87 -12.46
N ARG A 45 17.66 -2.02 -12.85
CA ARG A 45 17.87 -3.32 -12.18
C ARG A 45 17.67 -3.23 -10.66
N HIS A 46 16.69 -2.43 -10.24
CA HIS A 46 16.37 -2.22 -8.83
C HIS A 46 15.73 -3.47 -8.19
N SER A 47 15.94 -3.63 -6.88
CA SER A 47 15.47 -4.76 -6.07
C SER A 47 15.16 -4.37 -4.59
N PRO A 48 13.94 -4.62 -4.10
CA PRO A 48 12.82 -5.25 -4.80
C PRO A 48 12.17 -4.32 -5.82
N VAL A 49 11.53 -4.91 -6.83
CA VAL A 49 10.52 -4.25 -7.66
C VAL A 49 9.20 -4.33 -6.93
N VAL A 50 8.73 -3.21 -6.38
CA VAL A 50 7.42 -3.14 -5.73
C VAL A 50 6.39 -2.78 -6.79
N ALA A 51 5.61 -3.76 -7.24
CA ALA A 51 4.67 -3.64 -8.34
C ALA A 51 3.41 -2.85 -7.93
N GLY A 52 3.58 -1.55 -7.74
CA GLY A 52 2.52 -0.63 -7.35
C GLY A 52 2.89 0.83 -7.61
N ILE A 53 1.86 1.65 -7.60
CA ILE A 53 1.91 3.11 -7.45
C ILE A 53 0.95 3.39 -6.30
N ASP A 54 1.06 4.53 -5.61
CA ASP A 54 0.10 4.95 -4.59
C ASP A 54 -0.08 3.88 -3.49
N ILE A 55 1.04 3.31 -3.04
CA ILE A 55 1.14 2.03 -2.33
C ILE A 55 0.33 1.94 -1.01
N TYR A 56 -0.06 3.07 -0.44
CA TYR A 56 -0.88 3.12 0.78
C TYR A 56 -2.39 3.13 0.51
N ASN A 57 -2.83 3.31 -0.73
CA ASN A 57 -4.24 3.47 -1.06
C ASN A 57 -4.93 2.16 -1.45
N LEU A 58 -4.18 1.09 -1.74
CA LEU A 58 -4.73 -0.14 -2.32
C LEU A 58 -5.76 -0.80 -1.39
N GLU A 59 -5.41 -0.93 -0.12
CA GLU A 59 -6.27 -1.51 0.92
C GLU A 59 -7.40 -0.56 1.30
N ALA A 60 -7.11 0.74 1.42
CA ALA A 60 -8.13 1.73 1.75
C ALA A 60 -9.22 1.80 0.66
N GLU A 61 -8.84 1.75 -0.62
CA GLU A 61 -9.78 1.64 -1.74
C GLU A 61 -10.55 0.31 -1.74
N ALA A 62 -9.89 -0.79 -1.35
CA ALA A 62 -10.56 -2.09 -1.19
C ALA A 62 -11.64 -2.07 -0.09
N TYR A 63 -11.47 -1.24 0.94
CA TYR A 63 -12.50 -0.94 1.94
C TYR A 63 -13.57 0.05 1.46
N GLY A 64 -13.40 0.67 0.29
CA GLY A 64 -14.34 1.62 -0.30
C GLY A 64 -13.98 3.10 -0.12
N ALA A 65 -12.76 3.41 0.37
CA ALA A 65 -12.31 4.79 0.43
C ALA A 65 -12.16 5.40 -0.97
N ARG A 66 -12.55 6.66 -1.12
CA ARG A 66 -12.48 7.38 -2.39
C ARG A 66 -11.11 8.01 -2.57
N ILE A 67 -10.40 7.60 -3.62
CA ILE A 67 -9.14 8.23 -4.01
C ILE A 67 -9.41 9.41 -4.95
N THR A 68 -8.83 10.56 -4.64
CA THR A 68 -8.93 11.78 -5.45
C THR A 68 -7.93 11.77 -6.59
N ILE A 69 -8.36 12.27 -7.75
CA ILE A 69 -7.51 12.44 -8.92
C ILE A 69 -6.56 13.63 -8.67
N PRO A 70 -5.24 13.41 -8.64
CA PRO A 70 -4.29 14.50 -8.47
C PRO A 70 -4.13 15.31 -9.76
N GLU A 71 -3.71 16.57 -9.64
CA GLU A 71 -3.28 17.37 -10.78
C GLU A 71 -1.88 16.94 -11.27
N GLY A 72 -1.68 16.94 -12.60
CA GLY A 72 -0.38 16.67 -13.22
C GLY A 72 0.25 15.34 -12.79
N ASN A 73 1.45 15.42 -12.21
CA ASN A 73 2.22 14.27 -11.71
C ASN A 73 2.06 14.04 -10.20
N GLY A 74 1.00 14.59 -9.58
CA GLY A 74 0.72 14.35 -8.18
C GLY A 74 0.45 12.87 -7.88
N ILE A 75 0.58 12.52 -6.60
CA ILE A 75 0.32 11.17 -6.10
C ILE A 75 -1.17 11.07 -5.75
N PRO A 76 -1.88 10.02 -6.19
CA PRO A 76 -3.26 9.79 -5.76
C PRO A 76 -3.34 9.72 -4.23
N ALA A 77 -4.35 10.38 -3.65
CA ALA A 77 -4.52 10.47 -2.20
C ALA A 77 -5.99 10.43 -1.81
N ILE A 78 -6.26 10.04 -0.56
CA ILE A 78 -7.59 10.08 0.04
C ILE A 78 -7.69 11.40 0.81
N HIS A 79 -8.75 12.17 0.55
CA HIS A 79 -9.02 13.44 1.23
C HIS A 79 -10.27 13.41 2.12
N GLU A 80 -11.19 12.49 1.83
CA GLU A 80 -12.44 12.32 2.57
C GLU A 80 -12.34 11.01 3.37
N PRO A 81 -12.32 11.06 4.71
CA PRO A 81 -12.32 9.86 5.54
C PRO A 81 -13.55 8.99 5.26
N LEU A 82 -13.34 7.69 5.13
CA LEU A 82 -14.43 6.72 5.08
C LEU A 82 -15.08 6.57 6.48
N VAL A 83 -14.26 6.63 7.53
CA VAL A 83 -14.66 6.51 8.93
C VAL A 83 -14.73 7.90 9.54
N GLN A 84 -15.93 8.31 9.97
CA GLN A 84 -16.15 9.60 10.61
C GLN A 84 -15.96 9.52 12.14
N GLN A 85 -16.39 8.41 12.75
CA GLN A 85 -16.25 8.14 14.19
C GLN A 85 -15.61 6.76 14.39
N ILE A 86 -14.76 6.64 15.41
CA ILE A 86 -14.03 5.38 15.67
C ILE A 86 -14.95 4.23 16.05
N GLU A 87 -16.12 4.52 16.61
CA GLU A 87 -17.16 3.54 16.92
C GLU A 87 -17.62 2.78 15.67
N ASP A 88 -17.79 3.49 14.54
CA ASP A 88 -18.26 2.92 13.28
C ASP A 88 -17.18 2.04 12.61
N ALA A 89 -15.92 2.20 13.02
CA ALA A 89 -14.78 1.55 12.39
C ALA A 89 -14.80 0.01 12.57
N LEU A 90 -15.42 -0.46 13.67
CA LEU A 90 -15.58 -1.87 13.98
C LEU A 90 -16.69 -2.55 13.16
N ASP A 91 -17.53 -1.78 12.48
CA ASP A 91 -18.61 -2.31 11.63
C ASP A 91 -18.20 -2.42 10.15
N ILE A 92 -17.05 -1.85 9.77
CA ILE A 92 -16.51 -2.01 8.42
C ILE A 92 -16.22 -3.51 8.18
N PRO A 93 -16.78 -4.11 7.12
CA PRO A 93 -16.49 -5.50 6.77
C PRO A 93 -15.07 -5.65 6.22
N PRO A 94 -14.42 -6.81 6.42
CA PRO A 94 -13.17 -7.11 5.73
C PRO A 94 -13.40 -7.13 4.21
N PHE A 95 -12.41 -6.66 3.44
CA PHE A 95 -12.41 -6.82 1.99
C PHE A 95 -11.90 -8.22 1.59
N ASP A 96 -12.30 -8.69 0.42
CA ASP A 96 -11.79 -9.93 -0.18
C ASP A 96 -10.76 -9.62 -1.29
N PRO A 97 -9.49 -10.04 -1.13
CA PRO A 97 -8.44 -9.82 -2.13
C PRO A 97 -8.75 -10.35 -3.53
N ALA A 98 -9.68 -11.30 -3.67
CA ALA A 98 -10.02 -11.89 -4.97
C ALA A 98 -10.75 -10.93 -5.91
N TRP A 99 -11.42 -9.90 -5.39
CA TRP A 99 -12.22 -8.97 -6.20
C TRP A 99 -12.24 -7.52 -5.70
N ALA A 100 -11.70 -7.23 -4.51
CA ALA A 100 -11.78 -5.88 -3.94
C ALA A 100 -10.87 -4.87 -4.66
N GLY A 101 -11.47 -3.76 -5.10
CA GLY A 101 -10.76 -2.63 -5.70
C GLY A 101 -9.77 -3.04 -6.78
N ARG A 102 -8.54 -2.52 -6.69
CA ARG A 102 -7.45 -2.83 -7.62
C ARG A 102 -6.55 -3.99 -7.19
N ILE A 103 -6.84 -4.68 -6.09
CA ILE A 103 -5.98 -5.76 -5.58
C ILE A 103 -5.78 -6.87 -6.63
N PRO A 104 -6.81 -7.41 -7.29
CA PRO A 104 -6.63 -8.46 -8.30
C PRO A 104 -5.76 -8.01 -9.46
N MET A 105 -5.91 -6.74 -9.88
CA MET A 105 -5.09 -6.14 -10.94
C MET A 105 -3.61 -6.08 -10.53
N ALA A 106 -3.32 -5.61 -9.31
CA ALA A 106 -1.97 -5.52 -8.80
C ALA A 106 -1.29 -6.90 -8.72
N ILE A 107 -2.00 -7.91 -8.20
CA ILE A 107 -1.52 -9.30 -8.15
C ILE A 107 -1.22 -9.82 -9.55
N ALA A 108 -2.14 -9.63 -10.52
CA ALA A 108 -1.94 -10.09 -11.89
C ALA A 108 -0.72 -9.42 -12.57
N VAL A 109 -0.50 -8.13 -12.32
CA VAL A 109 0.69 -7.41 -12.80
C VAL A 109 1.97 -7.96 -12.17
N GLY A 110 1.98 -8.19 -10.86
CA GLY A 110 3.10 -8.81 -10.17
C GLY A 110 3.44 -10.19 -10.75
N GLN A 111 2.44 -11.04 -10.98
CA GLN A 111 2.62 -12.37 -11.58
C GLN A 111 3.21 -12.28 -12.99
N ARG A 112 2.73 -11.33 -13.80
CA ARG A 112 3.27 -11.11 -15.14
C ARG A 112 4.73 -10.66 -15.11
N LEU A 113 5.09 -9.75 -14.20
CA LEU A 113 6.49 -9.33 -13.99
C LEU A 113 7.35 -10.50 -13.54
N LYS A 114 6.89 -11.31 -12.57
CA LYS A 114 7.64 -12.47 -12.07
C LYS A 114 7.84 -13.54 -13.14
N LYS A 115 6.86 -13.74 -14.02
CA LYS A 115 6.97 -14.65 -15.17
C LYS A 115 8.01 -14.20 -16.19
N GLU A 116 8.07 -12.90 -16.49
CA GLU A 116 9.07 -12.36 -17.43
C GLU A 116 10.47 -12.30 -16.82
N PHE A 117 10.56 -11.96 -15.53
CA PHE A 117 11.82 -11.78 -14.79
C PHE A 117 11.87 -12.76 -13.60
N PRO A 118 12.09 -14.06 -13.83
CA PRO A 118 12.07 -15.07 -12.77
C PRO A 118 13.12 -14.82 -11.69
N ASP A 119 14.26 -14.21 -12.04
CA ASP A 119 15.35 -13.90 -11.11
C ASP A 119 15.16 -12.57 -10.36
N ALA A 120 14.17 -11.75 -10.74
CA ALA A 120 13.88 -10.50 -10.05
C ALA A 120 13.10 -10.74 -8.75
N ASP A 121 13.42 -9.95 -7.72
CA ASP A 121 12.63 -9.85 -6.49
C ASP A 121 11.42 -8.95 -6.74
N ILE A 122 10.29 -9.55 -7.15
CA ILE A 122 9.03 -8.88 -7.43
C ILE A 122 8.12 -9.00 -6.20
N ARG A 123 7.70 -7.86 -5.66
CA ARG A 123 6.86 -7.79 -4.46
C ARG A 123 5.63 -6.93 -4.66
N LEU A 124 4.60 -7.22 -3.88
CA LEU A 124 3.41 -6.38 -3.78
C LEU A 124 3.48 -5.53 -2.52
N PRO A 125 3.09 -4.24 -2.59
CA PRO A 125 2.99 -3.42 -1.40
C PRO A 125 1.85 -3.91 -0.52
N VAL A 126 2.11 -3.96 0.78
CA VAL A 126 1.12 -4.22 1.82
C VAL A 126 1.28 -3.15 2.89
N ALA A 127 0.21 -2.39 3.13
CA ALA A 127 0.19 -1.40 4.20
C ALA A 127 -0.07 -2.05 5.56
N GLY A 128 0.58 -1.52 6.58
CA GLY A 128 0.30 -1.88 7.95
C GLY A 128 -1.03 -1.31 8.46
N PRO A 129 -1.60 -1.90 9.52
CA PRO A 129 -2.92 -1.54 10.03
C PRO A 129 -3.04 -0.06 10.41
N PHE A 130 -1.99 0.58 10.91
CA PHE A 130 -2.07 1.98 11.32
C PHE A 130 -2.07 2.92 10.11
N SER A 131 -1.26 2.63 9.09
CA SER A 131 -1.32 3.33 7.79
C SER A 131 -2.66 3.16 7.08
N ILE A 132 -3.29 1.98 7.19
CA ILE A 132 -4.64 1.77 6.67
C ILE A 132 -5.66 2.60 7.46
N ALA A 133 -5.63 2.53 8.79
CA ALA A 133 -6.50 3.32 9.66
C ALA A 133 -6.34 4.82 9.39
N PHE A 134 -5.11 5.29 9.16
CA PHE A 134 -4.81 6.68 8.80
C PHE A 134 -5.57 7.08 7.53
N ASN A 135 -5.53 6.26 6.49
CA ASN A 135 -6.21 6.54 5.23
C ASN A 135 -7.74 6.46 5.35
N LEU A 136 -8.26 5.59 6.22
CA LEU A 136 -9.69 5.44 6.42
C LEU A 136 -10.31 6.51 7.34
N ARG A 137 -9.60 6.93 8.40
CA ARG A 137 -10.08 7.83 9.46
C ARG A 137 -9.56 9.27 9.31
N GLY A 138 -8.46 9.44 8.59
CA GLY A 138 -7.70 10.68 8.55
C GLY A 138 -6.79 10.84 9.78
N ILE A 139 -5.66 11.53 9.59
CA ILE A 139 -4.61 11.68 10.61
C ILE A 139 -5.10 12.32 11.91
N ASN A 140 -5.81 13.44 11.83
CA ASN A 140 -6.21 14.19 13.01
C ASN A 140 -7.18 13.37 13.87
N GLY A 141 -8.17 12.75 13.21
CA GLY A 141 -9.14 11.90 13.87
C GLY A 141 -8.49 10.68 14.51
N LEU A 142 -7.61 9.99 13.78
CA LEU A 142 -6.93 8.81 14.30
C LEU A 142 -6.04 9.16 15.52
N CYS A 143 -5.27 10.26 15.46
CA CYS A 143 -4.44 10.68 16.59
C CYS A 143 -5.28 11.08 17.82
N GLU A 144 -6.43 11.73 17.61
CA GLU A 144 -7.39 12.03 18.68
C GLU A 144 -7.95 10.73 19.28
N ASP A 145 -8.35 9.78 18.44
CA ASP A 145 -8.90 8.49 18.88
C ASP A 145 -7.87 7.66 19.64
N VAL A 146 -6.59 7.68 19.24
CA VAL A 146 -5.49 7.04 19.98
C VAL A 146 -5.34 7.63 21.38
N LEU A 147 -5.57 8.94 21.53
CA LEU A 147 -5.46 9.60 22.83
C LEU A 147 -6.69 9.35 23.72
N LEU A 148 -7.89 9.40 23.15
CA LEU A 148 -9.15 9.40 23.90
C LEU A 148 -9.77 8.02 24.04
N LYS A 149 -9.54 7.12 23.08
CA LYS A 149 -10.20 5.81 22.94
C LYS A 149 -9.21 4.71 22.48
N PRO A 150 -8.03 4.56 23.12
CA PRO A 150 -6.97 3.67 22.63
C PRO A 150 -7.42 2.21 22.52
N GLU A 151 -8.31 1.74 23.39
CA GLU A 151 -8.79 0.35 23.37
C GLU A 151 -9.68 0.07 22.15
N ILE A 152 -10.41 1.07 21.64
CA ILE A 152 -11.23 0.92 20.42
C ILE A 152 -10.30 0.91 19.20
N VAL A 153 -9.32 1.81 19.18
CA VAL A 153 -8.29 1.86 18.13
C VAL A 153 -7.54 0.54 18.04
N ALA A 154 -7.02 0.02 19.16
CA ALA A 154 -6.30 -1.25 19.20
C ALA A 154 -7.13 -2.40 18.62
N ARG A 155 -8.42 -2.49 18.99
CA ARG A 155 -9.34 -3.50 18.41
C ARG A 155 -9.51 -3.33 16.90
N TRP A 156 -9.63 -2.09 16.43
CA TRP A 156 -9.77 -1.83 15.00
C TRP A 156 -8.49 -2.18 14.23
N LEU A 157 -7.32 -1.78 14.74
CA LEU A 157 -6.02 -2.12 14.17
C LEU A 157 -5.81 -3.64 14.09
N MET A 158 -6.24 -4.39 15.11
CA MET A 158 -6.21 -5.85 15.08
C MET A 158 -7.11 -6.44 13.99
N ARG A 159 -8.34 -5.93 13.80
CA ARG A 159 -9.22 -6.37 12.68
C ARG A 159 -8.60 -6.07 11.32
N LEU A 160 -7.96 -4.92 11.16
CA LEU A 160 -7.24 -4.57 9.94
C LEU A 160 -6.06 -5.53 9.71
N ALA A 161 -5.28 -5.84 10.74
CA ALA A 161 -4.15 -6.77 10.68
C ALA A 161 -4.60 -8.21 10.34
N GLU A 162 -5.71 -8.68 10.92
CA GLU A 162 -6.31 -9.97 10.58
C GLU A 162 -6.70 -10.04 9.10
N ASN A 163 -7.26 -8.95 8.55
CA ASN A 163 -7.58 -8.91 7.13
C ASN A 163 -6.33 -8.79 6.25
N GLN A 164 -5.28 -8.07 6.69
CA GLN A 164 -3.99 -8.06 5.99
C GLN A 164 -3.37 -9.46 5.90
N ALA A 165 -3.58 -10.32 6.90
CA ALA A 165 -3.14 -11.71 6.80
C ALA A 165 -3.82 -12.46 5.63
N ASN A 166 -5.09 -12.16 5.32
CA ASN A 166 -5.76 -12.71 4.12
C ASN A 166 -5.12 -12.20 2.83
N PHE A 167 -4.81 -10.90 2.77
CA PHE A 167 -4.18 -10.30 1.60
C PHE A 167 -2.77 -10.86 1.37
N CYS A 168 -1.94 -10.94 2.41
CA CYS A 168 -0.62 -11.58 2.35
C CYS A 168 -0.72 -13.03 1.86
N ARG A 169 -1.69 -13.81 2.35
CA ARG A 169 -1.91 -15.18 1.87
C ARG A 169 -2.27 -15.23 0.39
N ALA A 170 -3.08 -14.30 -0.11
CA ALA A 170 -3.43 -14.21 -1.52
C ALA A 170 -2.20 -13.87 -2.39
N ILE A 171 -1.33 -12.95 -1.95
CA ILE A 171 -0.08 -12.62 -2.62
C ILE A 171 0.85 -13.84 -2.70
N VAL A 172 1.05 -14.53 -1.58
CA VAL A 172 1.90 -15.74 -1.53
C VAL A 172 1.32 -16.87 -2.39
N ALA A 173 0.00 -17.09 -2.35
CA ALA A 173 -0.68 -18.07 -3.19
C ALA A 173 -0.53 -17.75 -4.70
N ALA A 174 -0.36 -16.47 -5.05
CA ALA A 174 -0.07 -16.03 -6.41
C ALA A 174 1.40 -16.22 -6.83
N GLY A 175 2.27 -16.71 -5.94
CA GLY A 175 3.70 -16.94 -6.21
C GLY A 175 4.57 -15.68 -6.09
N LEU A 176 4.11 -14.70 -5.31
CA LEU A 176 4.76 -13.40 -5.10
C LEU A 176 5.15 -13.22 -3.61
N ASP A 177 5.95 -12.20 -3.32
CA ASP A 177 6.33 -11.82 -1.96
C ASP A 177 5.80 -10.41 -1.60
N VAL A 178 5.92 -10.03 -0.33
CA VAL A 178 5.37 -8.80 0.24
C VAL A 178 6.48 -7.78 0.52
N ALA A 179 6.22 -6.53 0.18
CA ALA A 179 6.91 -5.36 0.70
C ALA A 179 5.98 -4.66 1.70
N PHE A 180 6.32 -4.70 2.99
CA PHE A 180 5.47 -4.18 4.06
C PHE A 180 5.78 -2.71 4.36
N PHE A 181 4.74 -1.89 4.50
CA PHE A 181 4.83 -0.45 4.67
C PHE A 181 3.99 0.03 5.85
N GLU A 182 4.63 0.53 6.92
CA GLU A 182 3.93 1.04 8.10
C GLU A 182 4.55 2.37 8.56
N SER A 183 4.60 3.36 7.65
CA SER A 183 5.21 4.65 7.97
C SER A 183 4.36 5.51 8.92
N ALA A 184 3.03 5.38 8.90
CA ALA A 184 2.17 6.22 9.71
C ALA A 184 2.29 5.95 11.22
N ALA A 185 2.73 4.75 11.60
CA ALA A 185 2.98 4.42 13.01
C ALA A 185 4.32 4.98 13.54
N ALA A 186 5.18 5.49 12.66
CA ALA A 186 6.49 5.98 13.04
C ALA A 186 6.42 7.37 13.74
N PRO A 187 7.41 7.71 14.59
CA PRO A 187 7.54 9.06 15.12
C PRO A 187 7.61 10.11 13.98
N PRO A 188 7.05 11.33 14.17
CA PRO A 188 6.54 11.86 15.44
C PRO A 188 5.03 11.64 15.68
N LEU A 189 4.35 10.85 14.83
CA LEU A 189 2.89 10.74 14.89
C LEU A 189 2.39 10.07 16.17
N LEU A 190 3.10 9.03 16.62
CA LEU A 190 2.87 8.36 17.88
C LEU A 190 4.06 8.55 18.82
N SER A 191 3.77 8.78 20.10
CA SER A 191 4.78 8.61 21.14
C SER A 191 5.14 7.12 21.29
N PRO A 192 6.35 6.78 21.78
CA PRO A 192 6.69 5.38 22.03
C PRO A 192 5.75 4.66 23.01
N ARG A 193 5.07 5.42 23.90
CA ARG A 193 4.05 4.86 24.79
C ARG A 193 2.81 4.46 23.99
N GLN A 194 2.26 5.37 23.19
CA GLN A 194 1.08 5.12 22.37
C GLN A 194 1.32 3.98 21.38
N PHE A 195 2.50 3.94 20.73
CA PHE A 195 2.85 2.84 19.81
C PHE A 195 2.83 1.44 20.48
N ARG A 196 3.08 1.35 21.79
CA ARG A 196 2.99 0.08 22.54
C ARG A 196 1.60 -0.21 23.07
N GLU A 197 0.74 0.80 23.12
CA GLU A 197 -0.59 0.75 23.73
C GLU A 197 -1.65 0.32 22.72
N VAL A 198 -1.51 0.74 21.45
CA VAL A 198 -2.45 0.44 20.36
C VAL A 198 -1.96 -0.63 19.40
#